data_AF-Q12S57-F1
#
_entry.id   AF-Q12S57-F1
#
_cell.length_a   1.000
_cell.length_b   1.000
_cell.length_c   1.000
_cell.angle_alpha   90.00
_cell.angle_beta   90.00
_cell.angle_gamma   90.00
#
_symmetry.space_group_name_H-M   'P 1'
#
loop_
_entity.id
_entity.type
_entity.pdbx_description
1 polymer ?
#
loop_
_entity_poly.entity_id
_entity_poly.type
_entity_poly.pdbx_seq_one_letter_code
_entity_poly.pdbx_strand_id
1 'polypeptide(L)'
;MSKIPYTKPPLTFTEQITRLEDKGMIFSNKATAEIKLSSINYYRLSGYWYPFRIRDKAGKVKNQFQSGTNFDDVLFLYEIDRQLRSLILDAIERVEIAVRTQFTYHLGLYWSTQIGHF
;
A
#
# COMPACT_ATOMS: atom_id res chain seq x y z
N MET A 1 7.02 -22.97 25.44
CA MET A 1 8.04 -22.05 24.89
C MET A 1 7.80 -20.66 25.46
N SER A 2 8.76 -20.06 26.15
CA SER A 2 8.65 -18.66 26.61
C SER A 2 8.81 -17.73 25.40
N LYS A 3 7.95 -16.72 25.27
CA LYS A 3 8.06 -15.72 24.20
C LYS A 3 9.24 -14.79 24.54
N ILE A 4 10.21 -14.68 23.63
CA ILE A 4 11.31 -13.72 23.77
C ILE A 4 10.72 -12.30 23.59
N PRO A 5 10.88 -11.39 24.55
CA PRO A 5 10.36 -10.04 24.43
C PRO A 5 11.10 -9.27 23.32
N TYR A 6 10.34 -8.53 22.51
CA TYR A 6 10.90 -7.67 21.46
C TYR A 6 11.50 -6.41 22.09
N THR A 7 12.82 -6.27 22.02
CA THR A 7 13.58 -5.23 22.74
C THR A 7 14.02 -4.03 21.89
N LYS A 8 13.70 -4.01 20.59
CA LYS A 8 14.15 -2.89 19.75
C LYS A 8 13.31 -1.65 20.04
N PRO A 9 13.93 -0.52 20.43
CA PRO A 9 13.20 0.72 20.67
C PRO A 9 12.56 1.20 19.36
N PRO A 10 11.36 1.82 19.43
CA PRO A 10 10.78 2.48 18.28
C PRO A 10 11.67 3.66 17.87
N LEU A 11 11.76 3.90 16.56
CA LEU A 11 12.44 5.07 16.01
C LEU A 11 11.43 6.21 15.85
N THR A 12 11.82 7.42 16.22
CA THR A 12 11.13 8.66 15.87
C THR A 12 11.12 8.87 14.35
N PHE A 13 10.27 9.76 13.83
CA PHE A 13 10.22 10.01 12.39
C PHE A 13 11.53 10.63 11.88
N THR A 14 12.14 11.55 12.63
CA THR A 14 13.46 12.09 12.32
C THR A 14 14.53 10.98 12.23
N GLU A 15 14.58 10.06 13.20
CA GLU A 15 15.52 8.91 13.15
C GLU A 15 15.24 7.98 11.98
N GLN A 16 13.98 7.82 11.57
CA GLN A 16 13.62 7.04 10.39
C GLN A 16 14.12 7.71 9.10
N ILE A 17 14.02 9.04 8.99
CA ILE A 17 14.57 9.81 7.86
C ILE A 17 16.10 9.64 7.80
N THR A 18 16.79 9.87 8.91
CA THR A 18 18.26 9.68 8.99
C THR A 18 18.65 8.27 8.57
N ARG A 19 17.93 7.25 9.05
CA ARG A 19 18.20 5.85 8.67
C ARG A 19 17.99 5.56 7.18
N LEU A 20 17.07 6.25 6.51
CA LEU A 20 16.86 6.09 5.08
C LEU A 20 17.97 6.81 4.28
N GLU A 21 18.38 7.98 4.74
CA GLU A 21 19.50 8.73 4.18
C GLU A 21 20.82 7.95 4.30
N ASP A 22 21.11 7.36 5.46
CA ASP A 22 22.28 6.49 5.68
C ASP A 22 22.35 5.29 4.72
N LYS A 23 21.19 4.88 4.19
CA LYS A 23 21.08 3.79 3.22
C LYS A 23 21.18 4.26 1.77
N GLY A 24 21.33 5.57 1.54
CA GLY A 24 21.48 6.18 0.22
C GLY A 24 20.20 6.76 -0.39
N MET A 25 19.14 6.97 0.40
CA MET A 25 17.94 7.66 -0.09
C MET A 25 18.14 9.18 -0.05
N ILE A 26 17.81 9.85 -1.15
CA ILE A 26 17.90 11.31 -1.28
C ILE A 26 16.58 11.94 -0.84
N PHE A 27 16.66 13.06 -0.15
CA PHE A 27 15.51 13.86 0.27
C PHE A 27 15.67 15.30 -0.22
N SER A 28 14.72 15.77 -1.04
CA SER A 28 14.67 17.17 -1.46
C SER A 28 14.36 18.11 -0.28
N ASN A 29 13.47 17.68 0.62
CA ASN A 29 13.16 18.38 1.87
C ASN A 29 12.83 17.37 2.99
N LYS A 30 13.71 17.26 3.99
CA LYS A 30 13.56 16.31 5.10
C LYS A 30 12.35 16.62 5.99
N ALA A 31 12.04 17.89 6.23
CA ALA A 31 10.90 18.27 7.06
C ALA A 31 9.57 17.86 6.40
N THR A 32 9.44 18.08 5.09
CA THR A 32 8.28 17.60 4.32
C THR A 32 8.22 16.07 4.31
N ALA A 33 9.36 15.40 4.12
CA ALA A 33 9.42 13.95 4.15
C ALA A 33 8.97 13.39 5.51
N GLU A 34 9.35 14.02 6.62
CA GLU A 34 8.93 13.63 7.96
C GLU A 34 7.41 13.74 8.15
N ILE A 35 6.80 14.83 7.69
CA ILE A 35 5.33 15.03 7.70
C ILE A 35 4.62 13.96 6.86
N LYS A 36 5.19 13.59 5.71
CA LYS A 36 4.63 12.53 4.85
C LYS A 36 4.77 11.15 5.50
N LEU A 37 5.92 10.88 6.11
CA LEU A 37 6.19 9.62 6.81
C LEU A 37 5.26 9.45 8.02
N SER A 38 4.97 10.53 8.75
CA SER A 38 4.07 10.51 9.90
C SER A 38 2.60 10.30 9.54
N SER A 39 2.18 10.77 8.36
CA SER A 39 0.82 10.57 7.87
C SER A 39 0.60 9.23 7.16
N ILE A 40 1.57 8.73 6.39
CA ILE A 40 1.43 7.51 5.58
C ILE A 40 1.90 6.26 6.32
N ASN A 41 2.85 6.40 7.26
CA ASN A 41 3.58 5.33 7.95
C ASN A 41 4.79 4.74 7.16
N TYR A 42 5.92 4.58 7.85
CA TYR A 42 7.15 3.98 7.33
C TYR A 42 6.94 2.61 6.66
N TYR A 43 6.22 1.71 7.32
CA TYR A 43 6.04 0.35 6.80
C TYR A 43 5.19 0.32 5.54
N ARG A 44 4.19 1.21 5.44
CA ARG A 44 3.38 1.36 4.23
C ARG A 44 4.25 1.83 3.06
N LEU A 45 5.02 2.90 3.24
CA LEU A 45 5.94 3.39 2.20
C LEU A 45 7.06 2.39 1.90
N SER A 46 7.38 1.49 2.84
CA SER A 46 8.45 0.51 2.64
C SER A 46 8.25 -0.50 1.53
N GLY A 47 6.99 -0.81 1.20
CA GLY A 47 6.68 -1.60 0.01
C GLY A 47 7.05 -0.88 -1.28
N TYR A 48 6.91 0.44 -1.32
CA TYR A 48 7.10 1.25 -2.53
C TYR A 48 8.56 1.60 -2.79
N TRP A 49 9.41 1.72 -1.76
CA TRP A 49 10.86 1.87 -1.98
C TRP A 49 11.61 0.54 -2.09
N TYR A 50 10.97 -0.60 -1.84
CA TYR A 50 11.59 -1.93 -1.95
C TYR A 50 12.19 -2.22 -3.34
N PRO A 51 11.53 -1.87 -4.47
CA PRO A 51 12.09 -2.04 -5.81
C PRO A 51 13.38 -1.26 -6.05
N PHE A 52 13.55 -0.12 -5.37
CA PHE A 52 14.71 0.77 -5.51
C PHE A 52 15.94 0.31 -4.71
N ARG A 53 15.86 -0.84 -4.03
CA ARG A 53 17.00 -1.40 -3.32
C ARG A 53 17.99 -2.05 -4.28
N ILE A 54 19.27 -2.00 -3.93
CA ILE A 54 20.33 -2.69 -4.67
C ILE A 54 20.10 -4.20 -4.56
N ARG A 55 20.27 -4.90 -5.69
CA ARG A 55 20.30 -6.36 -5.76
C ARG A 55 21.70 -6.82 -6.11
N ASP A 56 22.16 -7.89 -5.47
CA ASP A 56 23.41 -8.54 -5.89
C ASP A 56 23.22 -9.38 -7.16
N LYS A 57 24.31 -9.96 -7.66
CA LYS A 57 24.30 -10.81 -8.87
C LYS A 57 23.42 -12.06 -8.72
N ALA A 58 23.11 -12.47 -7.50
CA ALA A 58 22.22 -13.60 -7.19
C ALA A 58 20.76 -13.15 -6.95
N GLY A 59 20.45 -11.86 -7.13
CA GLY A 59 19.10 -11.29 -6.96
C GLY A 59 18.73 -10.96 -5.51
N LYS A 60 19.65 -11.14 -4.54
CA LYS A 60 19.39 -10.88 -3.12
C LYS A 60 19.37 -9.37 -2.87
N VAL A 61 18.32 -8.93 -2.17
CA VAL A 61 18.10 -7.52 -1.84
C VAL A 61 19.04 -7.07 -0.72
N LYS A 62 19.80 -6.01 -0.97
CA LYS A 62 20.63 -5.33 0.03
C LYS A 62 19.83 -4.26 0.76
N ASN A 63 20.37 -3.78 1.88
CA ASN A 63 19.76 -2.71 2.66
C ASN A 63 19.94 -1.30 2.07
N GLN A 64 20.81 -1.16 1.06
CA GLN A 64 21.14 0.11 0.41
C GLN A 64 20.22 0.37 -0.79
N PHE A 65 19.99 1.64 -1.07
CA PHE A 65 19.24 2.10 -2.24
C PHE A 65 20.14 2.28 -3.46
N GLN A 66 19.55 2.16 -4.65
CA GLN A 66 20.22 2.47 -5.90
C GLN A 66 20.58 3.96 -5.93
N SER A 67 21.69 4.29 -6.60
CA SER A 67 22.12 5.69 -6.72
C SER A 67 21.04 6.54 -7.39
N GLY A 68 20.76 7.71 -6.83
CA GLY A 68 19.73 8.62 -7.33
C GLY A 68 18.31 8.34 -6.83
N THR A 69 18.09 7.34 -5.96
CA THR A 69 16.76 7.07 -5.39
C THR A 69 16.29 8.25 -4.54
N ASN A 70 15.25 8.98 -4.98
CA ASN A 70 14.64 10.06 -4.23
C ASN A 70 13.38 9.57 -3.49
N PHE A 71 13.16 10.05 -2.28
CA PHE A 71 11.93 9.83 -1.53
C PHE A 71 10.68 10.33 -2.27
N ASP A 72 10.80 11.43 -3.03
CA ASP A 72 9.70 11.99 -3.81
C ASP A 72 9.20 11.02 -4.90
N ASP A 73 10.09 10.24 -5.50
CA ASP A 73 9.71 9.20 -6.49
C ASP A 73 8.91 8.07 -5.83
N VAL A 74 9.29 7.70 -4.61
CA VAL A 74 8.58 6.68 -3.82
C VAL A 74 7.19 7.19 -3.44
N LEU A 75 7.08 8.44 -3.02
CA LEU A 75 5.81 9.08 -2.73
C LEU A 75 4.93 9.15 -3.98
N PHE A 76 5.52 9.51 -5.12
CA PHE A 76 4.80 9.56 -6.39
C PHE A 76 4.22 8.19 -6.76
N LEU A 77 5.02 7.12 -6.66
CA LEU A 77 4.56 5.75 -6.90
C LEU A 77 3.40 5.36 -5.95
N TYR A 78 3.51 5.72 -4.67
CA TYR A 78 2.45 5.50 -3.69
C TYR A 78 1.16 6.24 -4.05
N GLU A 79 1.24 7.51 -4.44
CA GLU A 79 0.06 8.32 -4.76
C GLU A 79 -0.66 7.81 -6.02
N ILE A 80 0.09 7.39 -7.03
CA ILE A 80 -0.48 6.77 -8.23
C ILE A 80 -1.23 5.48 -7.88
N ASP A 81 -0.63 4.60 -7.07
CA ASP A 81 -1.30 3.37 -6.64
C ASP A 81 -2.54 3.65 -5.78
N ARG A 82 -2.48 4.66 -4.90
CA ARG A 82 -3.62 5.12 -4.11
C ARG A 82 -4.78 5.57 -5.01
N GLN A 83 -4.49 6.40 -6.02
CA GLN A 83 -5.49 6.89 -6.97
C GLN A 83 -6.07 5.74 -7.80
N LEU A 84 -5.21 4.86 -8.32
CA LEU A 84 -5.63 3.69 -9.08
C LEU A 84 -6.56 2.79 -8.26
N ARG A 85 -6.21 2.50 -7.01
CA ARG A 85 -7.08 1.72 -6.10
C ARG A 85 -8.44 2.37 -5.91
N SER A 86 -8.49 3.70 -5.80
CA SER A 86 -9.76 4.42 -5.68
C SER A 86 -10.65 4.23 -6.92
N LEU A 87 -10.06 4.33 -8.11
CA LEU A 87 -10.79 4.13 -9.38
C LEU A 87 -11.27 2.68 -9.53
N ILE A 88 -10.44 1.72 -9.14
CA ILE A 88 -10.80 0.30 -9.17
C ILE A 88 -11.98 0.02 -8.23
N LEU A 89 -11.97 0.59 -7.02
CA LEU A 89 -13.06 0.40 -6.07
C LEU A 89 -14.38 1.00 -6.57
N ASP A 90 -14.36 2.20 -7.17
CA ASP A 90 -15.54 2.79 -7.83
C ASP A 90 -16.07 1.90 -8.97
N ALA A 91 -15.19 1.32 -9.79
CA ALA A 91 -15.59 0.40 -10.84
C ALA A 91 -16.21 -0.89 -10.28
N ILE A 92 -15.62 -1.47 -9.22
CA ILE A 92 -16.11 -2.68 -8.56
C ILE A 92 -17.50 -2.44 -7.96
N GLU A 93 -17.73 -1.29 -7.34
CA GLU A 93 -19.03 -0.92 -6.76
C GLU A 93 -20.15 -0.98 -7.81
N ARG A 94 -19.92 -0.43 -9.01
CA ARG A 94 -20.92 -0.45 -10.09
C ARG A 94 -21.21 -1.86 -10.59
N VAL A 95 -20.17 -2.69 -10.72
CA VAL A 95 -20.32 -4.10 -11.11
C VAL A 95 -21.09 -4.88 -10.04
N GLU A 96 -20.78 -4.66 -8.76
CA GLU A 96 -21.44 -5.30 -7.64
C GLU A 96 -22.94 -5.00 -7.62
N ILE A 97 -23.33 -3.73 -7.77
CA ILE A 97 -24.73 -3.31 -7.82
C ILE A 97 -25.46 -3.97 -9.00
N ALA A 98 -24.85 -3.97 -10.18
CA ALA A 98 -25.43 -4.58 -11.38
C ALA A 98 -25.67 -6.09 -11.18
N VAL A 99 -24.66 -6.81 -10.67
CA VAL A 99 -24.73 -8.24 -10.41
C VAL A 99 -25.80 -8.53 -9.34
N ARG A 100 -25.78 -7.82 -8.21
CA ARG A 100 -26.77 -7.96 -7.13
C ARG A 100 -28.20 -7.75 -7.62
N THR A 101 -28.40 -6.77 -8.50
CA THR A 101 -29.70 -6.46 -9.10
C THR A 101 -30.19 -7.63 -9.95
N GLN A 102 -29.34 -8.18 -10.84
CA GLN A 102 -29.71 -9.33 -11.67
C GLN A 102 -30.05 -10.57 -10.84
N PHE A 103 -29.24 -10.87 -9.81
CA PHE A 103 -29.54 -11.96 -8.88
C PHE A 103 -30.90 -11.80 -8.21
N THR A 104 -31.19 -10.61 -7.67
CA THR A 104 -32.45 -10.33 -6.98
C THR A 104 -33.64 -10.45 -7.93
N TYR A 105 -33.52 -9.93 -9.15
CA TYR A 105 -34.57 -9.99 -10.17
C TYR A 105 -34.91 -11.44 -10.56
N HIS A 106 -33.89 -12.23 -10.92
CA HIS A 106 -34.11 -13.61 -11.34
C HIS A 106 -34.62 -14.50 -10.20
N LEU A 107 -34.10 -14.33 -8.98
CA LEU A 107 -34.63 -15.04 -7.82
C LEU A 107 -36.08 -14.63 -7.54
N GLY A 108 -36.39 -13.33 -7.56
CA GLY A 108 -37.76 -12.83 -7.35
C GLY A 108 -38.76 -13.46 -8.33
N LEU A 109 -38.40 -13.54 -9.61
CA LEU A 109 -39.23 -14.20 -10.63
C LEU A 109 -39.35 -15.71 -10.43
N TYR A 110 -38.26 -16.39 -10.07
CA TYR A 110 -38.29 -17.83 -9.83
C TYR A 110 -39.23 -18.17 -8.67
N TRP A 111 -39.10 -17.46 -7.54
CA TRP A 111 -39.89 -17.71 -6.34
C TRP A 111 -41.35 -17.26 -6.48
N SER A 112 -41.63 -16.16 -7.19
CA SER A 112 -43.01 -15.74 -7.46
C SER A 112 -43.75 -16.74 -8.36
N THR A 113 -43.06 -17.34 -9.31
CA THR A 113 -43.62 -18.39 -10.19
C THR A 113 -43.88 -19.70 -9.44
N GLN A 114 -43.05 -20.05 -8.44
CA GLN A 114 -43.19 -21.30 -7.67
C GLN A 114 -44.22 -21.20 -6.52
N ILE A 115 -44.44 -20.02 -5.95
CA ILE A 115 -45.31 -19.84 -4.77
C ILE A 115 -46.70 -19.29 -5.14
N GLY A 116 -46.90 -18.81 -6.38
CA GLY A 116 -48.18 -18.31 -6.90
C GLY A 116 -49.27 -19.36 -7.18
N HIS A 117 -49.12 -20.60 -6.68
CA HIS A 117 -50.10 -21.70 -6.80
C HIS A 117 -50.61 -22.16 -5.43
N PHE A 118 -51.10 -21.23 -4.60
CA PHE A 118 -52.03 -21.52 -3.51
C PHE A 118 -53.26 -20.64 -3.64
#